data_AF-A0A2S8HQL6-F1
#
_entry.id   AF-A0A2S8HQL6-F1
#
_cell.length_a   1.000
_cell.length_b   1.000
_cell.length_c   1.000
_cell.angle_alpha   90.00
_cell.angle_beta   90.00
_cell.angle_gamma   90.00
#
_symmetry.space_group_name_H-M   'P 1'
#
loop_
_entity.id
_entity.type
_entity.pdbx_description
1 polymer ?
#
loop_
_entity_poly.entity_id
_entity_poly.type
_entity_poly.pdbx_seq_one_letter_code
_entity_poly.pdbx_strand_id
1 'polypeptide(L)'
;MHFLKVIAQDRSGKGSADTVGFQFFEDDQLQREATDADRQRLKSFGKTYLKCAWYNAGEGEERHLRIFSENPSADGSPETVRMHFHEGPTITYKAAARDLDNDGFFELILSSDVDNDGRANRTDRSRVKALAKEFLKLDWR
;
A
#
# COMPACT_ATOMS: atom_id res chain seq x y z
N MET A 1 11.56 10.16 5.52
CA MET A 1 10.54 9.69 4.55
C MET A 1 9.36 9.11 5.31
N HIS A 2 8.17 9.68 5.17
CA HIS A 2 6.96 9.13 5.80
C HIS A 2 6.37 8.00 4.94
N PHE A 3 6.05 6.86 5.56
CA PHE A 3 5.39 5.76 4.85
C PHE A 3 4.45 4.95 5.73
N LEU A 4 3.36 4.47 5.13
CA LEU A 4 2.43 3.55 5.79
C LEU A 4 2.95 2.13 5.60
N LYS A 5 3.24 1.45 6.70
CA LYS A 5 3.44 0.00 6.72
C LYS A 5 2.08 -0.68 6.90
N VAL A 6 1.76 -1.61 6.02
CA VAL A 6 0.50 -2.35 5.99
C VAL A 6 0.81 -3.83 6.13
N ILE A 7 0.18 -4.48 7.09
CA ILE A 7 0.41 -5.89 7.42
C ILE A 7 -0.93 -6.60 7.37
N ALA A 8 -1.04 -7.64 6.54
CA ALA A 8 -2.21 -8.52 6.53
C ALA A 8 -1.83 -9.90 7.06
N GLN A 9 -2.72 -10.51 7.82
CA GLN A 9 -2.50 -11.77 8.52
C GLN A 9 -3.73 -12.66 8.39
N ASP A 10 -3.52 -13.95 8.12
CA ASP A 10 -4.51 -15.02 8.23
C ASP A 10 -4.30 -15.73 9.55
N ARG A 11 -4.89 -15.18 10.63
CA ARG A 11 -4.73 -15.74 11.98
C ARG A 11 -5.61 -16.96 12.19
N SER A 12 -6.71 -17.07 11.46
CA SER A 12 -7.63 -18.20 11.54
C SER A 12 -7.19 -19.42 10.74
N GLY A 13 -6.20 -19.28 9.85
CA GLY A 13 -5.67 -20.36 9.02
C GLY A 13 -6.63 -20.81 7.92
N LYS A 14 -7.52 -19.92 7.46
CA LYS A 14 -8.57 -20.25 6.48
C LYS A 14 -8.13 -20.07 5.02
N GLY A 15 -6.86 -19.71 4.80
CA GLY A 15 -6.30 -19.44 3.48
C GLY A 15 -6.61 -18.03 2.96
N SER A 16 -7.01 -17.11 3.84
CA SER A 16 -7.26 -15.72 3.50
C SER A 16 -7.04 -14.82 4.71
N ALA A 17 -6.39 -13.68 4.53
CA ALA A 17 -6.19 -12.75 5.64
C ALA A 17 -7.52 -12.26 6.25
N ASP A 18 -7.57 -12.31 7.57
CA ASP A 18 -8.72 -11.90 8.40
C ASP A 18 -8.44 -10.63 9.21
N THR A 19 -7.18 -10.17 9.22
CA THR A 19 -6.76 -8.94 9.88
C THR A 19 -5.88 -8.09 8.99
N VAL A 20 -6.00 -6.76 9.14
CA VAL A 20 -5.12 -5.77 8.52
C VAL A 20 -4.70 -4.75 9.57
N GLY A 21 -3.39 -4.65 9.80
CA GLY A 21 -2.74 -3.67 10.64
C GLY A 21 -2.10 -2.55 9.80
N PHE A 22 -2.02 -1.37 10.40
CA PHE A 22 -1.48 -0.17 9.78
C PHE A 22 -0.57 0.53 10.78
N GLN A 23 0.65 0.87 10.35
CA GLN A 23 1.67 1.51 11.16
C GLN A 23 2.26 2.69 10.40
N PHE A 24 2.39 3.82 11.08
CA PHE A 24 2.88 5.07 10.53
C PHE A 24 4.36 5.22 10.90
N PHE A 25 5.23 5.27 9.90
CA PHE A 25 6.67 5.42 10.04
C PHE A 25 7.18 6.77 9.51
N GLU A 26 8.25 7.26 10.12
CA GLU A 26 9.15 8.27 9.58
C GLU A 26 10.54 7.65 9.51
N ASP A 27 11.06 7.49 8.30
CA ASP A 27 12.22 6.64 8.02
C ASP A 27 11.99 5.25 8.64
N ASP A 28 12.97 4.65 9.30
CA ASP A 28 12.78 3.35 9.94
C ASP A 28 12.26 3.45 11.39
N GLN A 29 11.78 4.61 11.82
CA GLN A 29 11.21 4.83 13.16
C GLN A 29 9.68 4.73 13.14
N LEU A 30 9.14 3.82 13.95
CA LEU A 30 7.70 3.73 14.18
C LEU A 30 7.24 4.97 14.96
N GLN A 31 6.39 5.78 14.33
CA GLN A 31 5.79 6.95 14.99
C GLN A 31 4.57 6.52 15.82
N ARG A 32 3.68 5.74 15.21
CA ARG A 32 2.47 5.23 15.88
C ARG A 32 1.81 4.10 15.10
N GLU A 33 1.00 3.32 15.81
CA GLU A 33 0.03 2.42 15.17
C GLU A 33 -1.26 3.18 14.80
N ALA A 34 -2.06 2.59 13.90
CA ALA A 34 -3.34 3.14 13.53
C ALA A 34 -4.37 3.04 14.66
N THR A 35 -4.95 4.20 14.98
CA THR A 35 -6.13 4.33 15.85
C THR A 35 -7.38 3.79 15.17
N ASP A 36 -8.48 3.66 15.92
CA ASP A 36 -9.77 3.27 15.33
C ASP A 36 -10.27 4.27 14.28
N ALA A 37 -9.99 5.56 14.47
CA ALA A 37 -10.31 6.59 13.47
C ALA A 37 -9.51 6.40 12.17
N ASP A 38 -8.20 6.09 12.28
CA ASP A 38 -7.39 5.76 11.10
C ASP A 38 -7.92 4.51 10.40
N ARG A 39 -8.26 3.46 11.15
CA ARG A 39 -8.82 2.21 10.61
C ARG A 39 -10.13 2.44 9.88
N GLN A 40 -10.98 3.35 10.36
CA GLN A 40 -12.20 3.76 9.65
C GLN A 40 -11.88 4.46 8.33
N ARG A 41 -10.93 5.40 8.32
CA ARG A 41 -10.47 6.08 7.09
C ARG A 41 -9.81 5.12 6.09
N LEU A 42 -9.06 4.14 6.60
CA LEU A 42 -8.33 3.14 5.83
C LEU A 42 -9.17 1.92 5.43
N LYS A 43 -10.46 1.88 5.76
CA LYS A 43 -11.30 0.70 5.51
C LYS A 43 -11.32 0.27 4.03
N SER A 44 -11.46 1.23 3.11
CA SER A 44 -11.45 0.97 1.67
C SER A 44 -10.06 0.59 1.17
N PHE A 45 -9.03 1.23 1.72
CA PHE A 45 -7.63 0.87 1.45
C PHE A 45 -7.37 -0.59 1.85
N GLY A 46 -7.68 -0.98 3.10
CA GLY A 46 -7.45 -2.33 3.61
C GLY A 46 -8.17 -3.40 2.82
N LYS A 47 -9.43 -3.16 2.42
CA LYS A 47 -10.17 -4.07 1.52
C LYS A 47 -9.50 -4.24 0.16
N THR A 48 -8.91 -3.17 -0.38
CA THR A 48 -8.20 -3.24 -1.65
C THR A 48 -6.87 -3.98 -1.49
N TYR A 49 -6.16 -3.74 -0.39
CA TYR A 49 -4.92 -4.42 -0.06
C TYR A 49 -5.12 -5.94 0.11
N LEU A 50 -6.18 -6.36 0.80
CA LEU A 50 -6.50 -7.79 0.96
C LEU A 50 -6.70 -8.52 -0.37
N LYS A 51 -7.20 -7.83 -1.41
CA LYS A 51 -7.32 -8.44 -2.74
C LYS A 51 -5.96 -8.82 -3.32
N CYS A 52 -4.91 -8.07 -2.99
CA CYS A 52 -3.54 -8.30 -3.45
C CYS A 52 -2.94 -9.63 -2.96
N ALA A 53 -3.63 -10.38 -2.10
CA ALA A 53 -3.18 -11.65 -1.55
C ALA A 53 -1.76 -11.60 -0.94
N TRP A 54 -1.33 -10.42 -0.47
CA TRP A 54 -0.07 -10.21 0.22
C TRP A 54 -0.27 -10.23 1.72
N TYR A 55 -0.26 -11.43 2.30
CA TYR A 55 -0.50 -11.66 3.71
C TYR A 55 0.39 -12.76 4.29
N ASN A 56 0.49 -12.76 5.61
CA ASN A 56 1.23 -13.74 6.40
C ASN A 56 0.29 -14.85 6.89
N ALA A 57 0.78 -16.09 6.94
CA ALA A 57 0.11 -17.14 7.69
C ALA A 57 0.36 -16.92 9.20
N GLY A 58 -0.69 -16.98 10.02
CA GLY A 58 -0.59 -16.71 11.45
C GLY A 58 -0.28 -15.25 11.76
N GLU A 59 0.52 -15.02 12.81
CA GLU A 59 0.82 -13.67 13.34
C GLU A 59 2.13 -13.07 12.80
N GLY A 60 2.71 -13.66 11.75
CA GLY A 60 3.93 -13.11 11.13
C GLY A 60 3.73 -11.71 10.53
N GLU A 61 4.83 -10.98 10.35
CA GLU A 61 4.84 -9.65 9.70
C GLU A 61 5.85 -9.56 8.55
N GLU A 62 6.40 -10.70 8.13
CA GLU A 62 7.42 -10.78 7.07
C GLU A 62 6.92 -10.12 5.80
N ARG A 63 5.69 -10.47 5.39
CA ARG A 63 4.99 -9.86 4.26
C ARG A 63 4.30 -8.59 4.68
N HIS A 64 4.76 -7.47 4.13
CA HIS A 64 4.15 -6.17 4.37
C HIS A 64 4.29 -5.26 3.14
N LEU A 65 3.43 -4.26 3.05
CA LEU A 65 3.56 -3.17 2.08
C LEU A 65 4.09 -1.93 2.79
N ARG A 66 5.09 -1.27 2.21
CA ARG A 66 5.42 0.13 2.50
C ARG A 66 4.87 1.00 1.35
N ILE A 67 3.99 1.94 1.67
CA ILE A 67 3.43 2.90 0.69
C ILE A 67 3.69 4.33 1.13
N PHE A 68 4.15 5.17 0.20
CA PHE A 68 4.49 6.56 0.43
C PHE A 68 4.29 7.41 -0.82
N SER A 69 4.11 8.71 -0.62
CA SER A 69 4.06 9.70 -1.69
C SER A 69 5.36 10.47 -1.79
N GLU A 70 5.68 10.90 -3.00
CA GLU A 70 6.76 11.82 -3.33
C GLU A 70 6.13 13.03 -4.02
N ASN A 71 6.67 14.22 -3.72
CA ASN A 71 6.37 15.48 -4.40
C ASN A 71 7.67 16.10 -4.96
N PRO A 72 8.27 15.51 -6.02
CA PRO A 72 9.53 15.97 -6.61
C PRO A 72 9.54 17.43 -7.07
N SER A 73 8.44 17.97 -7.63
CA SER A 73 8.37 19.39 -8.04
C SER A 73 8.31 20.37 -6.87
N ALA A 74 8.03 19.88 -5.66
CA ALA A 74 7.75 20.69 -4.48
C ALA A 74 6.55 21.65 -4.64
N ASP A 75 5.63 21.38 -5.58
CA ASP A 75 4.47 22.24 -5.84
C ASP A 75 3.31 22.03 -4.83
N GLY A 76 3.37 20.94 -4.06
CA GLY A 76 2.45 20.63 -2.96
C GLY A 76 1.47 19.51 -3.28
N SER A 77 1.50 19.00 -4.52
CA SER A 77 0.74 17.84 -4.97
C SER A 77 1.56 16.54 -4.87
N PRO A 78 0.94 15.39 -4.52
CA PRO A 78 1.61 14.10 -4.59
C PRO A 78 1.76 13.64 -6.05
N GLU A 79 2.90 13.91 -6.67
CA GLU A 79 3.14 13.53 -8.06
C GLU A 79 3.32 12.02 -8.23
N THR A 80 3.84 11.32 -7.22
CA THR A 80 4.09 9.87 -7.30
C THR A 80 3.73 9.18 -6.01
N VAL A 81 2.98 8.08 -6.09
CA VAL A 81 2.78 7.14 -4.97
C VAL A 81 3.54 5.86 -5.28
N ARG A 82 4.48 5.50 -4.41
CA ARG A 82 5.27 4.26 -4.52
C ARG A 82 4.80 3.21 -3.53
N MET A 83 4.87 1.95 -3.97
CA MET A 83 4.48 0.78 -3.21
C MET A 83 5.62 -0.25 -3.28
N HIS A 84 6.15 -0.61 -2.12
CA HIS A 84 7.14 -1.67 -1.98
C HIS A 84 6.51 -2.82 -1.20
N PHE A 85 6.37 -3.97 -1.86
CA PHE A 85 5.91 -5.19 -1.20
C PHE A 85 7.13 -5.97 -0.75
N HIS A 86 7.25 -6.11 0.56
CA HIS A 86 8.37 -6.73 1.23
C HIS A 86 8.02 -8.15 1.67
N GLU A 87 9.02 -9.03 1.63
CA GLU A 87 9.06 -10.31 2.34
C GLU A 87 10.36 -10.33 3.15
N GLY A 88 10.23 -10.11 4.47
CA GLY A 88 11.36 -9.85 5.34
C GLY A 88 12.11 -8.57 4.93
N PRO A 89 13.44 -8.59 4.80
CA PRO A 89 14.23 -7.42 4.40
C PRO A 89 14.18 -7.12 2.89
N THR A 90 13.66 -8.04 2.08
CA THR A 90 13.73 -7.97 0.61
C THR A 90 12.46 -7.32 0.05
N ILE A 91 12.62 -6.47 -0.97
CA ILE A 91 11.49 -6.00 -1.78
C ILE A 91 11.22 -7.04 -2.87
N THR A 92 10.10 -7.75 -2.77
CA THR A 92 9.71 -8.79 -3.74
C THR A 92 9.18 -8.15 -5.02
N TYR A 93 8.40 -7.07 -4.92
CA TYR A 93 7.94 -6.30 -6.09
C TYR A 93 7.69 -4.83 -5.75
N LYS A 94 7.78 -4.00 -6.80
CA LYS A 94 7.53 -2.55 -6.74
C LYS A 94 6.36 -2.21 -7.65
N ALA A 95 5.52 -1.30 -7.19
CA ALA A 95 4.49 -0.66 -7.98
C ALA A 95 4.50 0.85 -7.75
N ALA A 96 3.99 1.60 -8.72
CA ALA A 96 3.87 3.05 -8.61
C ALA A 96 2.66 3.58 -9.40
N ALA A 97 2.08 4.67 -8.91
CA ALA A 97 1.12 5.49 -9.62
C ALA A 97 1.67 6.91 -9.71
N ARG A 98 1.66 7.51 -10.89
CA ARG A 98 2.23 8.84 -11.13
C ARG A 98 1.22 9.73 -11.86
N ASP A 99 1.03 10.90 -11.29
CA ASP A 99 0.29 12.03 -11.83
C ASP A 99 1.33 12.89 -12.56
N LEU A 100 1.28 12.93 -13.89
CA LEU A 100 2.33 13.52 -14.72
C LEU A 100 2.10 15.00 -15.02
N ASP A 101 0.85 15.43 -15.04
CA ASP A 101 0.43 16.81 -15.33
C ASP A 101 -0.25 17.49 -14.14
N ASN A 102 -0.27 16.82 -12.98
CA ASN A 102 -0.79 17.31 -11.71
C ASN A 102 -2.28 17.70 -11.78
N ASP A 103 -3.05 16.89 -12.51
CA ASP A 103 -4.50 17.08 -12.67
C ASP A 103 -5.33 16.28 -11.64
N GLY A 104 -4.66 15.52 -10.77
CA GLY A 104 -5.25 14.64 -9.76
C GLY A 104 -5.63 13.26 -10.30
N PHE A 105 -5.31 12.96 -11.56
CA PHE A 105 -5.40 11.64 -12.15
C PHE A 105 -4.01 10.97 -12.20
N PHE A 106 -3.98 9.72 -12.65
CA PHE A 106 -2.74 8.95 -12.69
C PHE A 106 -2.62 8.38 -14.09
N GLU A 107 -1.69 8.93 -14.86
CA GLU A 107 -1.47 8.67 -16.28
C GLU A 107 -0.60 7.43 -16.42
N LEU A 108 0.41 7.32 -15.55
CA LEU A 108 1.33 6.21 -15.50
C LEU A 108 1.06 5.35 -14.26
N ILE A 109 0.76 4.08 -14.50
CA ILE A 109 0.72 3.05 -13.46
C ILE A 109 1.74 1.99 -13.82
N LEU A 110 2.71 1.80 -12.94
CA LEU A 110 3.65 0.69 -12.98
C LEU A 110 3.15 -0.40 -12.04
N SER A 111 2.82 -1.56 -12.59
CA SER A 111 2.32 -2.71 -11.83
C SER A 111 2.88 -4.00 -12.39
N SER A 112 3.40 -4.86 -11.51
CA SER A 112 3.61 -6.28 -11.77
C SER A 112 2.34 -7.07 -11.44
N ASP A 113 2.45 -8.39 -11.26
CA ASP A 113 1.44 -9.22 -10.59
C ASP A 113 1.40 -8.87 -9.08
N VAL A 114 0.78 -7.74 -8.75
CA VAL A 114 0.60 -7.28 -7.35
C VAL A 114 -0.53 -8.05 -6.65
N ASP A 115 -1.27 -8.76 -7.46
CA ASP A 115 -2.49 -9.50 -7.23
C ASP A 115 -2.20 -10.92 -6.73
N ASN A 116 -1.02 -11.42 -7.10
CA ASN A 116 -0.51 -12.76 -6.87
C ASN A 116 -1.43 -13.84 -7.50
N ASP A 117 -2.04 -13.53 -8.65
CA ASP A 117 -2.84 -14.47 -9.45
C ASP A 117 -2.04 -15.17 -10.56
N GLY A 118 -0.74 -14.85 -10.65
CA GLY A 118 0.19 -15.37 -11.64
C GLY A 118 0.18 -14.61 -12.97
N ARG A 119 -0.52 -13.47 -13.08
CA ARG A 119 -0.70 -12.74 -14.34
C ARG A 119 -0.62 -11.23 -14.15
N ALA A 120 0.44 -10.60 -14.65
CA ALA A 120 0.49 -9.14 -14.74
C ALA A 120 -0.51 -8.61 -15.79
N ASN A 121 -1.61 -8.00 -15.35
CA ASN A 121 -2.74 -7.62 -16.20
C ASN A 121 -3.44 -6.31 -15.74
N ARG A 122 -4.61 -6.02 -16.34
CA ARG A 122 -5.38 -4.79 -16.05
C ARG A 122 -5.91 -4.73 -14.61
N THR A 123 -6.12 -5.89 -13.99
CA THR A 123 -6.59 -6.01 -12.61
C THR A 123 -5.53 -5.48 -11.65
N ASP A 124 -4.26 -5.85 -11.84
CA ASP A 124 -3.12 -5.30 -11.10
C ASP A 124 -3.07 -3.78 -11.19
N ARG A 125 -3.13 -3.26 -12.42
CA ARG A 125 -3.11 -1.82 -12.67
C ARG A 125 -4.23 -1.11 -11.91
N SER A 126 -5.42 -1.71 -11.88
CA SER A 126 -6.59 -1.17 -11.19
C SER A 126 -6.40 -1.19 -9.67
N ARG A 127 -5.77 -2.23 -9.12
CA ARG A 127 -5.45 -2.35 -7.69
C ARG A 127 -4.41 -1.32 -7.25
N VAL A 128 -3.32 -1.16 -8.00
CA VAL A 128 -2.31 -0.12 -7.74
C VAL A 128 -2.95 1.27 -7.77
N LYS A 129 -3.75 1.58 -8.80
CA LYS A 129 -4.45 2.87 -8.88
C LYS A 129 -5.38 3.10 -7.68
N ALA A 130 -6.13 2.09 -7.26
CA ALA A 130 -7.04 2.18 -6.12
C ALA A 130 -6.28 2.37 -4.79
N LEU A 131 -5.22 1.60 -4.54
CA LEU A 131 -4.38 1.76 -3.33
C LEU A 131 -3.79 3.16 -3.25
N ALA A 132 -3.24 3.68 -4.35
CA ALA A 132 -2.67 5.02 -4.39
C ALA A 132 -3.72 6.08 -4.07
N LYS A 133 -4.90 6.01 -4.71
CA LYS A 133 -5.99 6.95 -4.49
C LYS A 133 -6.49 6.93 -3.04
N GLU A 134 -6.67 5.75 -2.45
CA GLU A 134 -7.13 5.67 -1.05
C GLU A 134 -6.05 6.14 -0.06
N PHE A 135 -4.76 5.88 -0.34
CA PHE A 135 -3.66 6.36 0.49
C PHE A 135 -3.59 7.89 0.52
N LEU A 136 -3.72 8.56 -0.63
CA LEU A 136 -3.66 10.02 -0.69
C LEU A 136 -4.77 10.72 0.10
N LYS A 137 -5.92 10.06 0.34
CA LYS A 137 -7.00 10.61 1.21
C LYS A 137 -6.63 10.67 2.69
N LEU A 138 -5.54 10.00 3.10
CA LEU A 138 -5.04 10.14 4.46
C LEU A 138 -4.52 11.55 4.72
N ASP A 139 -4.12 12.25 3.65
CA ASP A 139 -3.42 13.54 3.73
C ASP A 139 -2.28 13.49 4.75
N TRP A 140 -1.60 12.35 4.78
CA TRP A 140 -0.45 12.16 5.65
C TRP A 140 0.79 12.52 4.86
N ARG A 141 1.54 13.48 5.39
CA ARG A 141 2.75 14.06 4.81
C ARG A 141 3.93 13.87 5.75
#